data_AF-A0AAV0WEQ1-F1
#
_entry.id   AF-A0AAV0WEQ1-F1
#
_cell.length_a   1.000
_cell.length_b   1.000
_cell.length_c   1.000
_cell.angle_alpha   90.00
_cell.angle_beta   90.00
_cell.angle_gamma   90.00
#
_symmetry.space_group_name_H-M   'P 1'
#
loop_
_entity.id
_entity.type
_entity.pdbx_description
1 polymer ?
#
loop_
_entity_poly.entity_id
_entity_poly.type
_entity_poly.pdbx_seq_one_letter_code
_entity_poly.pdbx_strand_id
1 'polypeptide(L)'
;MLNNAVNFIQETRNSYDDNVLDNAKSLCSRWGIPNKFVEKRESYAKKHFYDNLNGDRRLNTTEDYDYYPIGHPDKISEPKVFDKNWFGLIKCKVLPPNNLYHPVLPIKVKMEKNVKLLFPLCYKCASEQIKKCTHSEGERQFIGTWTTDEIK
;
A
#
# COMPACT_ATOMS: atom_id res chain seq x y z
N MET A 1 -1.15 36.72 23.83
CA MET A 1 -0.30 35.70 23.15
C MET A 1 -0.98 35.10 21.94
N LEU A 2 -2.21 34.56 22.04
CA LEU A 2 -2.91 33.95 20.90
C LEU A 2 -3.14 34.91 19.74
N ASN A 3 -3.66 36.12 20.01
CA ASN A 3 -3.94 37.13 18.97
C ASN A 3 -2.66 37.59 18.25
N ASN A 4 -1.52 37.65 18.95
CA ASN A 4 -0.24 38.00 18.34
C ASN A 4 0.25 36.89 17.40
N ALA A 5 0.05 35.62 17.77
CA ALA A 5 0.39 34.48 16.92
C ALA A 5 -0.50 34.42 15.66
N VAL A 6 -1.81 34.72 15.81
CA VAL A 6 -2.74 34.80 14.67
C VAL A 6 -2.34 35.92 13.73
N ASN A 7 -2.06 37.12 14.25
CA ASN A 7 -1.63 38.25 13.44
C ASN A 7 -0.31 37.97 12.70
N PHE A 8 0.67 37.36 13.38
CA PHE A 8 1.94 36.98 12.76
C PHE A 8 1.75 35.97 11.61
N ILE A 9 0.90 34.96 11.80
CA ILE A 9 0.58 33.99 10.73
C ILE A 9 -0.12 34.70 9.56
N GLN A 10 -1.00 35.65 9.85
CA GLN A 10 -1.74 36.39 8.84
C GLN A 10 -0.81 37.32 8.04
N GLU A 11 0.11 38.02 8.71
CA GLU A 11 1.16 38.83 8.09
C GLU A 11 2.12 37.98 7.24
N THR A 12 2.51 36.79 7.75
CA THR A 12 3.36 35.84 7.00
C THR A 12 2.64 35.34 5.73
N ARG A 13 1.34 35.06 5.82
CA ARG A 13 0.52 34.67 4.67
C ARG A 13 0.38 35.80 3.66
N ASN A 14 0.09 37.01 4.14
CA ASN A 14 -0.11 38.17 3.27
C ASN A 14 1.19 38.58 2.56
N SER A 15 2.35 38.35 3.19
CA SER A 15 3.67 38.64 2.64
C SER A 15 4.34 37.46 1.92
N TYR A 16 3.62 36.35 1.72
CA TYR A 16 4.18 35.10 1.16
C TYR A 16 4.80 35.29 -0.23
N ASP A 17 4.10 36.01 -1.12
CA ASP A 17 4.56 36.21 -2.50
C ASP A 17 5.83 37.07 -2.56
N ASP A 18 5.87 38.16 -1.79
CA ASP A 18 6.98 39.11 -1.80
C ASP A 18 8.23 38.58 -1.06
N ASN A 19 8.03 37.81 0.02
CA ASN A 19 9.15 37.33 0.84
C ASN A 19 9.57 35.90 0.50
N VAL A 20 8.65 34.95 0.43
CA VAL A 20 9.01 33.53 0.32
C VAL A 20 9.20 33.14 -1.13
N LEU A 21 8.23 33.51 -1.97
CA LEU A 21 8.22 33.11 -3.37
C LEU A 21 9.33 33.82 -4.17
N ASP A 22 9.57 35.10 -3.93
CA ASP A 22 10.62 35.85 -4.62
C ASP A 22 12.03 35.48 -4.16
N ASN A 23 12.24 35.19 -2.87
CA ASN A 23 13.50 34.62 -2.40
C ASN A 23 13.76 33.24 -3.03
N ALA A 24 12.74 32.39 -3.15
CA ALA A 24 12.86 31.10 -3.82
C ALA A 24 13.20 31.26 -5.31
N LYS A 25 12.54 32.17 -6.03
CA LYS A 25 12.86 32.48 -7.44
C LYS A 25 14.29 33.01 -7.60
N SER A 26 14.76 33.87 -6.69
CA SER A 26 16.11 34.41 -6.68
C SER A 26 17.15 33.30 -6.49
N LEU A 27 16.92 32.40 -5.53
CA LEU A 27 17.75 31.20 -5.31
C LEU A 27 17.79 30.29 -6.54
N CYS A 28 16.64 29.98 -7.13
CA CYS A 28 16.55 29.18 -8.36
C CYS A 28 17.38 29.83 -9.49
N SER A 29 17.25 31.14 -9.67
CA SER A 29 18.01 31.89 -10.69
C SER A 29 19.51 31.82 -10.44
N ARG A 30 19.94 32.02 -9.18
CA ARG A 30 21.35 31.90 -8.77
C ARG A 30 21.92 30.50 -9.01
N TRP A 31 21.09 29.47 -8.87
CA TRP A 31 21.49 28.07 -9.03
C TRP A 31 21.26 27.54 -10.45
N GLY A 32 20.87 28.40 -11.40
CA GLY A 32 20.62 28.02 -12.79
C GLY A 32 19.39 27.12 -12.99
N ILE A 33 18.46 27.11 -12.03
CA ILE A 33 17.24 26.31 -12.07
C ILE A 33 16.11 27.14 -12.73
N PRO A 34 15.47 26.64 -13.80
CA PRO A 34 14.33 27.31 -14.41
C PRO A 34 13.19 27.52 -13.41
N ASN A 35 12.66 28.73 -13.31
CA ASN A 35 11.54 29.08 -12.41
C ASN A 35 10.16 28.97 -13.09
N LYS A 36 10.13 28.85 -14.42
CA LYS A 36 8.94 28.63 -15.23
C LYS A 36 9.08 27.30 -15.96
N PHE A 37 8.27 26.33 -15.55
CA PHE A 37 8.15 25.05 -16.25
C PHE A 37 6.97 25.18 -17.22
N VAL A 38 7.26 25.23 -18.53
CA VAL A 38 6.25 25.38 -19.60
C VAL A 38 5.37 24.14 -19.70
N GLU A 39 5.96 22.97 -19.43
CA GLU A 39 5.23 21.72 -19.26
C GLU A 39 4.93 21.55 -17.77
N LYS A 40 3.68 21.17 -17.44
CA LYS A 40 3.42 20.52 -16.14
C LYS A 40 4.45 19.40 -16.05
N ARG A 41 5.12 19.25 -14.90
CA ARG A 41 5.89 18.05 -14.60
C ARG A 41 4.93 16.86 -14.59
N GLU A 42 4.50 16.37 -15.75
CA GLU A 42 4.15 14.98 -15.87
C GLU A 42 5.43 14.24 -15.49
N SER A 43 5.34 13.56 -14.36
CA SER A 43 6.41 12.81 -13.74
C SER A 43 7.31 12.18 -14.80
N TYR A 44 8.56 12.65 -14.87
CA TYR A 44 9.69 12.02 -15.59
C TYR A 44 9.82 10.50 -15.30
N ALA A 45 9.08 9.99 -14.30
CA ALA A 45 8.86 8.59 -13.99
C ALA A 45 8.36 7.74 -15.17
N LYS A 46 7.51 8.26 -16.08
CA LYS A 46 6.91 7.42 -17.14
C LYS A 46 7.90 6.94 -18.20
N LYS A 47 9.00 7.67 -18.45
CA LYS A 47 9.91 7.39 -19.58
C LYS A 47 11.18 6.65 -19.20
N HIS A 48 11.58 6.70 -17.93
CA HIS A 48 12.83 6.09 -17.45
C HIS A 48 12.65 4.96 -16.42
N PHE A 49 11.45 4.80 -15.86
CA PHE A 49 11.14 3.69 -14.96
C PHE A 49 10.15 2.75 -15.63
N TYR A 50 10.68 1.73 -16.31
CA TYR A 50 9.91 0.58 -16.79
C TYR A 50 9.37 -0.30 -15.64
N ASP A 51 9.71 0.04 -14.39
CA ASP A 51 9.31 -0.68 -13.17
C ASP A 51 7.92 -0.28 -12.64
N ASN A 52 7.14 0.48 -13.41
CA ASN A 52 5.69 0.60 -13.16
C ASN A 52 4.91 -0.67 -13.56
N LEU A 53 5.59 -1.81 -13.69
CA LEU A 53 4.98 -3.12 -13.93
C LEU A 53 4.51 -3.84 -12.67
N ASN A 54 4.80 -3.35 -11.46
CA ASN A 54 4.48 -4.07 -10.22
C ASN A 54 3.64 -3.29 -9.23
N GLY A 55 2.63 -2.53 -9.70
CA GLY A 55 1.49 -2.12 -8.86
C GLY A 55 1.80 -1.30 -7.60
N ASP A 56 3.04 -0.84 -7.41
CA ASP A 56 3.40 -0.02 -6.26
C ASP A 56 3.04 1.42 -6.57
N ARG A 57 1.77 1.73 -6.27
CA ARG A 57 1.16 3.05 -6.38
C ARG A 57 1.89 3.99 -5.41
N ARG A 58 2.95 4.64 -5.89
CA ARG A 58 3.43 5.86 -5.24
C ARG A 58 2.30 6.89 -5.32
N LEU A 59 1.69 7.15 -4.16
CA LEU A 59 0.66 8.16 -3.91
C LEU A 59 0.94 9.44 -4.71
N ASN A 60 0.31 9.56 -5.87
CA ASN A 60 0.14 10.84 -6.53
C ASN A 60 -0.99 11.55 -5.80
N THR A 61 -0.75 12.77 -5.31
CA THR A 61 -1.76 13.66 -4.72
C THR A 61 -2.80 14.17 -5.74
N THR A 62 -2.88 13.52 -6.90
CA THR A 62 -3.84 13.80 -7.97
C THR A 62 -4.88 12.70 -7.96
N GLU A 63 -6.01 12.95 -7.29
CA GLU A 63 -7.39 12.54 -7.61
C GLU A 63 -7.69 11.15 -8.24
N ASP A 64 -6.79 10.17 -8.13
CA ASP A 64 -7.08 8.77 -8.42
C ASP A 64 -7.61 8.13 -7.14
N TYR A 65 -8.91 8.30 -6.92
CA TYR A 65 -9.66 7.83 -5.75
C TYR A 65 -9.57 6.31 -5.60
N ASP A 66 -8.58 5.81 -4.85
CA ASP A 66 -8.81 4.57 -4.12
C ASP A 66 -9.85 4.87 -3.02
N TYR A 67 -10.92 4.09 -3.00
CA TYR A 67 -11.97 4.20 -1.99
C TYR A 67 -11.42 3.77 -0.64
N TYR A 68 -11.06 4.75 0.19
CA TYR A 68 -10.79 4.49 1.60
C TYR A 68 -12.11 4.40 2.36
N PRO A 69 -12.28 3.40 3.24
CA PRO A 69 -13.50 3.26 4.01
C PRO A 69 -13.60 4.42 5.00
N ILE A 70 -14.72 5.15 4.97
CA ILE A 70 -15.02 6.24 5.91
C ILE A 70 -16.04 5.74 6.92
N GLY A 71 -15.78 5.95 8.20
CA GLY A 71 -16.68 5.56 9.29
C GLY A 71 -16.27 4.29 10.02
N HIS A 72 -17.19 3.76 10.84
CA HIS A 72 -16.95 2.53 11.59
C HIS A 72 -17.19 1.30 10.71
N PRO A 73 -16.34 0.26 10.82
CA PRO A 73 -16.51 -0.95 10.04
C PRO A 73 -17.68 -1.79 10.56
N ASP A 74 -18.41 -2.39 9.62
CA ASP A 74 -19.42 -3.40 9.93
C ASP A 74 -18.75 -4.72 10.35
N LYS A 75 -19.22 -5.30 11.46
CA LYS A 75 -18.71 -6.56 11.98
C LYS A 75 -19.64 -7.69 11.56
N ILE A 76 -19.17 -8.50 10.63
CA ILE A 76 -19.86 -9.72 10.19
C ILE A 76 -19.21 -10.91 10.91
N SER A 77 -19.99 -11.66 11.68
CA SER A 77 -19.54 -12.89 12.34
C SER A 77 -20.14 -14.12 11.68
N GLU A 78 -19.31 -15.13 11.45
CA GLU A 78 -19.71 -16.47 10.98
C GLU A 78 -20.68 -16.48 9.77
N PRO A 79 -20.34 -15.79 8.67
CA PRO A 79 -21.19 -15.82 7.50
C PRO A 79 -21.20 -17.21 6.86
N LYS A 80 -22.36 -17.62 6.34
CA LYS A 80 -22.51 -18.93 5.66
C LYS A 80 -21.82 -18.98 4.30
N VAL A 81 -21.74 -17.84 3.61
CA VAL A 81 -21.19 -17.72 2.25
C VAL A 81 -20.33 -16.46 2.18
N PHE A 82 -19.24 -16.53 1.42
CA PHE A 82 -18.40 -15.37 1.12
C PHE A 82 -19.07 -14.47 0.08
N ASP A 83 -19.25 -13.19 0.41
CA ASP A 83 -19.73 -12.19 -0.54
C ASP A 83 -18.55 -11.45 -1.18
N LYS A 84 -18.49 -11.48 -2.51
CA LYS A 84 -17.44 -10.80 -3.29
C LYS A 84 -17.52 -9.27 -3.19
N ASN A 85 -18.66 -8.73 -2.75
CA ASN A 85 -18.83 -7.30 -2.53
C ASN A 85 -18.27 -6.82 -1.20
N TRP A 86 -17.84 -7.72 -0.31
CA TRP A 86 -17.17 -7.31 0.91
C TRP A 86 -15.83 -6.65 0.62
N PHE A 87 -15.57 -5.60 1.40
CA PHE A 87 -14.34 -4.83 1.34
C PHE A 87 -13.81 -4.63 2.76
N GLY A 88 -12.61 -5.14 3.02
CA GLY A 88 -11.96 -4.99 4.32
C GLY A 88 -11.09 -6.19 4.69
N LEU A 89 -11.09 -6.55 5.97
CA LEU A 89 -10.32 -7.67 6.51
C LEU A 89 -11.21 -8.88 6.75
N ILE A 90 -10.76 -10.06 6.33
CA ILE A 90 -11.45 -11.32 6.55
C ILE A 90 -10.52 -12.32 7.25
N LYS A 91 -11.04 -12.98 8.29
CA LYS A 91 -10.40 -14.15 8.89
C LYS A 91 -11.07 -15.40 8.35
N CYS A 92 -10.35 -16.21 7.58
CA CYS A 92 -10.90 -17.41 6.96
C CYS A 92 -9.90 -18.57 6.94
N LYS A 93 -10.39 -19.74 6.56
CA LYS A 93 -9.56 -20.90 6.21
C LYS A 93 -9.51 -20.99 4.69
N VAL A 94 -8.31 -21.04 4.12
CA VAL A 94 -8.11 -21.12 2.68
C VAL A 94 -7.45 -22.44 2.32
N LEU A 95 -7.99 -23.12 1.31
CA LEU A 95 -7.30 -24.19 0.59
C LEU A 95 -6.63 -23.57 -0.64
N PRO A 96 -5.30 -23.40 -0.65
CA PRO A 96 -4.60 -22.86 -1.81
C PRO A 96 -4.75 -23.79 -3.03
N PRO A 97 -4.80 -23.24 -4.26
CA PRO A 97 -4.75 -24.04 -5.48
C PRO A 97 -3.41 -24.79 -5.61
N ASN A 98 -3.41 -25.86 -6.39
CA ASN A 98 -2.19 -26.58 -6.74
C ASN A 98 -1.43 -25.85 -7.87
N ASN A 99 -0.10 -25.92 -7.85
CA ASN A 99 0.78 -25.45 -8.93
C ASN A 99 0.58 -23.98 -9.37
N LEU A 100 0.28 -23.08 -8.43
CA LEU A 100 0.27 -21.65 -8.71
C LEU A 100 1.71 -21.14 -8.86
N TYR A 101 2.01 -20.44 -9.95
CA TYR A 101 3.36 -19.96 -10.25
C TYR A 101 3.82 -18.86 -9.27
N HIS A 102 2.90 -17.95 -8.92
CA HIS A 102 3.12 -16.90 -7.91
C HIS A 102 2.10 -17.03 -6.78
N PRO A 103 2.44 -17.66 -5.65
CA PRO A 103 1.57 -17.67 -4.49
C PRO A 103 1.38 -16.25 -3.94
N VAL A 104 0.13 -15.83 -3.75
CA VAL A 104 -0.20 -14.45 -3.37
C VAL A 104 -0.47 -14.31 -1.88
N LEU A 105 -0.97 -15.36 -1.23
CA LEU A 105 -1.40 -15.28 0.17
C LEU A 105 -0.22 -15.37 1.15
N PRO A 106 0.08 -14.29 1.89
CA PRO A 106 1.13 -14.31 2.90
C PRO A 106 0.66 -15.04 4.16
N ILE A 107 1.52 -15.86 4.75
CA ILE A 107 1.35 -16.40 6.10
C ILE A 107 2.63 -16.31 6.92
N LYS A 108 2.47 -16.08 8.22
CA LYS A 108 3.58 -16.14 9.17
C LYS A 108 3.75 -17.57 9.66
N VAL A 109 4.89 -18.19 9.34
CA VAL A 109 5.24 -19.56 9.74
C VAL A 109 6.33 -19.50 10.80
N LYS A 110 6.10 -20.20 11.91
CA LYS A 110 7.11 -20.40 12.96
C LYS A 110 8.09 -21.46 12.49
N MET A 111 9.35 -21.09 12.33
CA MET A 111 10.47 -22.00 12.13
C MET A 111 11.22 -22.17 13.46
N GLU A 112 12.16 -23.11 13.50
CA GLU A 112 12.93 -23.45 14.72
C GLU A 112 13.54 -22.25 15.45
N LYS A 113 13.97 -21.21 14.70
CA LYS A 113 14.72 -20.06 15.25
C LYS A 113 14.06 -18.70 15.02
N ASN A 114 13.04 -18.61 14.17
CA ASN A 114 12.40 -17.34 13.82
C ASN A 114 11.00 -17.53 13.23
N VAL A 115 10.26 -16.43 13.13
CA VAL A 115 9.01 -16.36 12.37
C VAL A 115 9.32 -15.74 11.01
N LYS A 116 8.94 -16.41 9.94
CA LYS A 116 9.09 -15.89 8.58
C LYS A 116 7.73 -15.67 7.94
N LEU A 117 7.62 -14.57 7.19
CA LEU A 117 6.51 -14.36 6.27
C LEU A 117 6.81 -15.13 4.98
N LEU A 118 5.93 -16.04 4.60
CA LEU A 118 6.06 -16.87 3.41
C LEU A 118 4.79 -16.79 2.59
N PHE A 119 4.89 -17.18 1.32
CA PHE A 119 3.77 -17.33 0.40
C PHE A 119 3.70 -18.78 -0.09
N PRO A 120 3.20 -19.72 0.75
CA PRO A 120 3.19 -21.13 0.39
C PRO A 120 1.84 -21.59 -0.16
N LEU A 121 1.86 -22.66 -0.95
CA LEU A 121 0.67 -23.39 -1.40
C LEU A 121 0.32 -24.59 -0.51
N CYS A 122 1.04 -24.74 0.60
CA CYS A 122 0.80 -25.78 1.59
C CYS A 122 1.40 -25.32 2.93
N TYR A 123 0.55 -25.25 3.95
CA TYR A 123 0.97 -24.87 5.30
C TYR A 123 2.05 -25.83 5.85
N LYS A 124 1.80 -27.14 5.81
CA LYS A 124 2.75 -28.14 6.29
C LYS A 124 4.10 -28.07 5.59
N CYS A 125 4.13 -27.96 4.26
CA CYS A 125 5.38 -27.82 3.51
C CYS A 125 6.18 -26.59 3.95
N ALA A 126 5.50 -25.48 4.23
CA ALA A 126 6.16 -24.26 4.69
C ALA A 126 6.76 -24.42 6.10
N SER A 127 6.05 -25.13 6.98
CA SER A 127 6.48 -25.40 8.35
C SER A 127 7.64 -26.40 8.41
N GLU A 128 7.55 -27.49 7.65
CA GLU A 128 8.50 -28.61 7.66
C GLU A 128 9.62 -28.45 6.61
N GLN A 129 9.59 -27.36 5.83
CA GLN A 129 10.55 -27.06 4.77
C GLN A 129 10.68 -28.17 3.70
N ILE A 130 9.55 -28.81 3.38
CA ILE A 130 9.48 -29.90 2.40
C ILE A 130 9.40 -29.34 0.97
N LYS A 131 10.27 -29.84 0.08
CA LYS A 131 10.32 -29.43 -1.34
C LYS A 131 9.23 -30.06 -2.21
N LYS A 132 8.92 -31.34 -2.00
CA LYS A 132 7.93 -32.09 -2.79
C LYS A 132 6.70 -32.35 -1.93
N CYS A 133 5.59 -31.69 -2.24
CA CYS A 133 4.36 -31.81 -1.47
C CYS A 133 3.64 -33.14 -1.77
N THR A 134 3.27 -33.88 -0.73
CA THR A 134 2.38 -35.06 -0.79
C THR A 134 1.24 -34.96 0.23
N HIS A 135 0.98 -33.74 0.72
CA HIS A 135 0.02 -33.47 1.78
C HIS A 135 -1.42 -33.47 1.27
N SER A 136 -2.33 -33.93 2.14
CA SER A 136 -3.78 -33.86 1.92
C SER A 136 -4.29 -32.43 1.94
N GLU A 137 -5.49 -32.19 1.40
CA GLU A 137 -6.11 -30.86 1.39
C GLU A 137 -6.22 -30.24 2.79
N GLY A 138 -6.57 -31.04 3.81
CA GLY A 138 -6.67 -30.57 5.19
C GLY A 138 -5.34 -30.09 5.77
N GLU A 139 -4.23 -30.71 5.39
CA GLU A 139 -2.88 -30.35 5.84
C GLU A 139 -2.30 -29.15 5.07
N ARG A 140 -2.78 -28.94 3.85
CA ARG A 140 -2.36 -27.82 2.99
C ARG A 140 -3.03 -26.51 3.40
N GLN A 141 -4.25 -26.58 3.90
CA GLN A 141 -5.04 -25.44 4.32
C GLN A 141 -4.36 -24.63 5.42
N PHE A 142 -4.55 -23.32 5.38
CA PHE A 142 -4.12 -22.42 6.45
C PHE A 142 -5.22 -21.44 6.82
N ILE A 143 -5.21 -21.04 8.10
CA ILE A 143 -6.12 -20.06 8.67
C ILE A 143 -5.33 -18.78 8.89
N GLY A 144 -5.88 -17.67 8.43
CA GLY A 144 -5.23 -16.37 8.53
C GLY A 144 -6.24 -15.24 8.40
N THR A 145 -5.69 -14.03 8.44
CA THR A 145 -6.44 -12.80 8.20
C THR A 145 -5.80 -12.10 7.02
N TRP A 146 -6.61 -11.79 6.01
CA TRP A 146 -6.19 -11.18 4.76
C TRP A 146 -7.13 -10.04 4.39
N THR A 147 -6.73 -9.24 3.40
CA THR A 147 -7.69 -8.33 2.78
C THR A 147 -8.66 -9.14 1.90
N THR A 148 -9.87 -8.65 1.74
CA THR A 148 -10.84 -9.27 0.83
C THR A 148 -10.32 -9.35 -0.60
N ASP A 149 -9.45 -8.42 -1.01
CA ASP A 149 -8.90 -8.38 -2.37
C ASP A 149 -7.78 -9.41 -2.60
N GLU A 150 -7.09 -9.84 -1.54
CA GLU A 150 -6.15 -10.98 -1.61
C GLU A 150 -6.87 -12.33 -1.79
N ILE A 151 -8.16 -12.41 -1.44
CA ILE A 151 -8.96 -13.64 -1.43
C ILE A 151 -9.85 -13.79 -2.67
N LYS A 152 -10.20 -12.68 -3.34
CA LYS A 152 -11.13 -12.65 -4.49
C LYS A 152 -10.61 -13.36 -5.74
#